data_AF-A0A7X6YQK1-F1
#
_entry.id   AF-A0A7X6YQK1-F1
#
_cell.length_a   1.000
_cell.length_b   1.000
_cell.length_c   1.000
_cell.angle_alpha   90.00
_cell.angle_beta   90.00
_cell.angle_gamma   90.00
#
_symmetry.space_group_name_H-M   'P 1'
#
loop_
_entity.id
_entity.type
_entity.pdbx_description
1 polymer ?
#
loop_
_entity_poly.entity_id
_entity_poly.type
_entity_poly.pdbx_seq_one_letter_code
_entity_poly.pdbx_strand_id
1 'polypeptide(L)'
;MKKNLLILLGIFILIIAILFFIYNNYIKVIILSQQSNKEYENYTENTVLGSSLMTLINKAIDRNEKNGIEKNNKNLYIENNENSIKIEIKFLESDKIFQMETISNLGSEEFIKNYNSRKFNCTKKEYHQKTKHIKYILFEEI
;
A
#
# COMPACT_ATOMS: atom_id res chain seq x y z
N MET A 1 51.18 5.23 -20.31
CA MET A 1 50.77 4.68 -19.00
C MET A 1 50.05 5.70 -18.12
N LYS A 2 50.61 6.88 -17.81
CA LYS A 2 49.95 7.92 -16.98
C LYS A 2 48.62 8.44 -17.57
N LYS A 3 48.54 8.68 -18.88
CA LYS A 3 47.29 9.12 -19.55
C LYS A 3 46.19 8.05 -19.49
N ASN A 4 46.54 6.79 -19.71
CA ASN A 4 45.60 5.66 -19.60
C ASN A 4 45.15 5.45 -18.15
N LEU A 5 46.03 5.66 -17.17
CA LEU A 5 45.71 5.64 -15.74
C LEU A 5 44.71 6.75 -15.37
N LEU A 6 44.92 7.97 -15.87
CA LEU A 6 44.00 9.10 -15.63
C LEU A 6 42.61 8.85 -16.25
N ILE A 7 42.56 8.25 -17.44
CA ILE A 7 41.29 7.86 -18.08
C ILE A 7 40.56 6.80 -17.24
N LEU A 8 41.28 5.78 -16.77
CA LEU A 8 40.72 4.74 -15.90
C LEU A 8 40.16 5.33 -14.60
N LEU A 9 40.89 6.26 -13.97
CA LEU A 9 40.46 6.95 -12.75
C LEU A 9 39.20 7.79 -12.98
N GLY A 10 39.12 8.48 -14.13
CA GLY A 10 37.93 9.25 -14.51
C GLY A 10 36.68 8.37 -14.67
N ILE A 11 36.82 7.20 -15.31
CA ILE A 11 35.73 6.21 -15.45
C ILE A 11 35.29 5.70 -14.07
N PHE A 12 36.24 5.41 -13.17
CA PHE A 12 35.93 4.93 -11.82
C PHE A 12 35.15 5.96 -11.00
N ILE A 13 35.55 7.24 -11.05
CA ILE A 13 34.82 8.33 -10.38
C ILE A 13 33.41 8.48 -10.95
N LEU A 14 33.24 8.34 -12.27
CA LEU A 14 31.93 8.41 -12.92
C LEU A 14 31.01 7.27 -12.46
N ILE A 15 31.54 6.05 -12.34
CA ILE A 15 30.78 4.91 -11.80
C ILE A 15 30.34 5.18 -10.36
N ILE A 16 31.22 5.70 -9.50
CA ILE A 16 30.88 6.04 -8.11
C ILE A 16 29.78 7.10 -8.06
N ALA A 17 29.87 8.14 -8.90
CA ALA A 17 28.85 9.19 -8.95
C ALA A 17 27.47 8.63 -9.36
N ILE A 18 27.43 7.72 -10.34
CA ILE A 18 26.19 7.04 -10.78
C ILE A 18 25.62 6.20 -9.64
N LEU A 19 26.44 5.38 -8.97
CA LEU A 19 26.00 4.56 -7.84
C LEU A 19 25.47 5.41 -6.68
N PHE A 20 26.14 6.51 -6.36
CA PHE A 20 25.71 7.43 -5.33
C PHE A 20 24.35 8.09 -5.68
N PHE A 21 24.16 8.49 -6.93
CA PHE A 21 22.87 9.04 -7.39
C PHE A 21 21.73 8.02 -7.27
N ILE A 22 21.96 6.76 -7.69
CA ILE A 22 20.98 5.67 -7.58
C ILE A 22 20.64 5.42 -6.10
N TYR A 23 21.65 5.36 -5.23
CA TYR A 23 21.46 5.16 -3.80
C TYR A 23 20.60 6.26 -3.15
N ASN A 24 20.88 7.53 -3.44
CA ASN A 24 20.10 8.64 -2.90
C ASN A 24 18.63 8.61 -3.36
N ASN A 25 18.38 8.26 -4.63
CA ASN A 25 17.02 8.09 -5.12
C ASN A 25 16.29 6.93 -4.42
N TYR A 26 16.99 5.81 -4.18
CA TYR A 26 16.43 4.69 -3.44
C TYR A 26 16.03 5.09 -2.02
N ILE A 27 16.90 5.79 -1.27
CA ILE A 27 16.58 6.28 0.07
C ILE A 27 15.40 7.24 0.05
N LYS A 28 15.33 8.13 -0.95
CA LYS A 28 14.20 9.06 -1.11
C LYS A 28 12.87 8.30 -1.29
N VAL A 29 12.85 7.25 -2.11
CA VAL A 29 11.66 6.40 -2.29
C VAL A 29 11.24 5.77 -0.97
N ILE A 30 12.20 5.22 -0.20
CA ILE A 30 11.91 4.60 1.09
C ILE A 30 11.29 5.60 2.08
N ILE A 31 11.86 6.80 2.21
CA ILE A 31 11.36 7.83 3.14
C ILE A 31 9.94 8.26 2.78
N LEU A 32 9.69 8.56 1.49
CA LEU A 32 8.36 8.94 1.02
C LEU A 32 7.35 7.81 1.23
N SER A 33 7.75 6.56 1.00
CA SER A 33 6.89 5.41 1.22
C SER A 33 6.56 5.21 2.70
N GLN A 34 7.51 5.40 3.60
CA GLN A 34 7.29 5.27 5.03
C GLN A 34 6.30 6.30 5.52
N GLN A 35 6.45 7.56 5.09
CA GLN A 35 5.50 8.63 5.41
C GLN A 35 4.09 8.29 4.89
N SER A 36 4.00 7.81 3.66
CA SER A 36 2.73 7.46 3.02
C SER A 36 2.06 6.20 3.60
N ASN A 37 2.86 5.24 4.07
CA ASN A 37 2.38 3.96 4.58
C ASN A 37 2.04 4.03 6.08
N LYS A 38 2.70 4.93 6.84
CA LYS A 38 2.58 5.01 8.31
C LYS A 38 1.14 4.96 8.80
N GLU A 39 0.24 5.65 8.10
CA GLU A 39 -1.17 5.65 8.44
C GLU A 39 -1.79 4.25 8.42
N TYR A 40 -1.48 3.43 7.41
CA TYR A 40 -1.98 2.07 7.25
C TYR A 40 -1.24 1.06 8.14
N GLU A 41 0.07 1.25 8.31
CA GLU A 41 0.93 0.38 9.14
C GLU A 41 0.37 0.22 10.56
N ASN A 42 -0.08 1.32 11.17
CA ASN A 42 -0.68 1.33 12.50
C ASN A 42 -1.90 0.41 12.65
N TYR A 43 -2.69 0.23 11.57
CA TYR A 43 -3.85 -0.68 11.57
C TYR A 43 -3.46 -2.13 11.30
N THR A 44 -2.28 -2.39 10.78
CA THR A 44 -1.83 -3.75 10.43
C THR A 44 -1.01 -4.43 11.52
N GLU A 45 -0.44 -3.67 12.45
CA GLU A 45 0.38 -4.21 13.54
C GLU A 45 -0.44 -4.79 14.70
N ASN A 46 -1.69 -4.40 14.85
CA ASN A 46 -2.56 -4.78 15.97
C ASN A 46 -3.91 -5.28 15.48
N THR A 47 -4.61 -6.01 16.35
CA THR A 47 -6.03 -6.28 16.16
C THR A 47 -6.82 -4.97 16.13
N VAL A 48 -7.66 -4.81 15.11
CA VAL A 48 -8.51 -3.63 14.93
C VAL A 48 -9.98 -3.98 15.09
N LEU A 49 -10.76 -3.03 15.59
CA LEU A 49 -12.22 -3.14 15.59
C LEU A 49 -12.77 -2.87 14.19
N GLY A 50 -13.96 -3.39 13.89
CA GLY A 50 -14.65 -3.11 12.62
C GLY A 50 -14.81 -1.61 12.36
N SER A 51 -15.11 -0.79 13.37
CA SER A 51 -15.14 0.68 13.18
C SER A 51 -13.82 1.28 12.70
N SER A 52 -12.70 0.81 13.26
CA SER A 52 -11.36 1.21 12.81
C SER A 52 -11.07 0.69 11.39
N LEU A 53 -11.47 -0.54 11.09
CA LEU A 53 -11.34 -1.11 9.74
C LEU A 53 -12.17 -0.34 8.71
N MET A 54 -13.40 0.07 9.03
CA MET A 54 -14.23 0.89 8.14
C MET A 54 -13.60 2.26 7.88
N THR A 55 -13.00 2.86 8.91
CA THR A 55 -12.23 4.10 8.77
C THR A 55 -11.06 3.92 7.82
N LEU A 56 -10.33 2.80 7.94
CA LEU A 56 -9.22 2.46 7.05
C LEU A 56 -9.69 2.24 5.60
N ILE A 57 -10.80 1.54 5.40
CA ILE A 57 -11.44 1.34 4.09
C ILE A 57 -11.75 2.68 3.45
N ASN A 58 -12.41 3.59 4.17
CA ASN A 58 -12.77 4.91 3.65
C ASN A 58 -11.52 5.73 3.27
N LYS A 59 -10.45 5.67 4.06
CA LYS A 59 -9.16 6.30 3.72
C LYS A 59 -8.53 5.71 2.46
N ALA A 60 -8.62 4.38 2.28
CA ALA A 60 -8.11 3.72 1.08
C ALA A 60 -8.89 4.09 -0.18
N ILE A 61 -10.22 4.19 -0.08
CA ILE A 61 -11.09 4.67 -1.16
C ILE A 61 -10.72 6.11 -1.54
N ASP A 62 -10.72 7.03 -0.57
CA ASP A 62 -10.39 8.45 -0.78
C ASP A 62 -8.98 8.63 -1.39
N ARG A 63 -8.01 7.84 -0.94
CA ARG A 63 -6.66 7.84 -1.50
C ARG A 63 -6.65 7.42 -2.97
N ASN A 64 -7.36 6.35 -3.32
CA ASN A 64 -7.44 5.91 -4.71
C ASN A 64 -8.16 6.94 -5.60
N GLU A 65 -9.20 7.59 -5.09
CA GLU A 65 -9.89 8.66 -5.82
C GLU A 65 -8.97 9.85 -6.07
N LYS A 66 -8.25 10.32 -5.04
CA LYS A 66 -7.26 11.40 -5.15
C LYS A 66 -6.11 11.07 -6.11
N ASN A 67 -5.73 9.80 -6.18
CA ASN A 67 -4.69 9.31 -7.09
C ASN A 67 -5.22 9.05 -8.52
N GLY A 68 -6.52 9.20 -8.76
CA GLY A 68 -7.13 8.93 -10.06
C GLY A 68 -7.03 7.47 -10.48
N ILE A 69 -7.08 6.52 -9.53
CA ILE A 69 -6.98 5.10 -9.83
C ILE A 69 -8.21 4.64 -10.60
N GLU A 70 -7.97 4.07 -11.78
CA GLU A 70 -9.03 3.54 -12.63
C GLU A 70 -9.74 2.35 -12.00
N LYS A 71 -11.03 2.19 -12.32
CA LYS A 71 -11.84 1.04 -11.92
C LYS A 71 -12.11 0.16 -13.14
N ASN A 72 -12.18 -1.15 -12.91
CA ASN A 72 -12.56 -2.11 -13.94
C ASN A 72 -14.09 -2.12 -14.16
N ASN A 73 -14.56 -2.99 -15.06
CA ASN A 73 -15.99 -3.18 -15.37
C ASN A 73 -16.85 -3.67 -14.19
N LYS A 74 -16.24 -4.09 -13.08
CA LYS A 74 -16.90 -4.48 -11.83
C LYS A 74 -16.83 -3.37 -10.77
N ASN A 75 -16.42 -2.16 -11.15
CA ASN A 75 -16.17 -1.02 -10.25
C ASN A 75 -15.10 -1.26 -9.17
N LEU A 76 -14.15 -2.17 -9.43
CA LEU A 76 -13.02 -2.43 -8.53
C LEU A 76 -11.78 -1.69 -9.02
N TYR A 77 -11.00 -1.10 -8.11
CA TYR A 77 -9.76 -0.41 -8.46
C TYR A 77 -8.76 -1.35 -9.14
N ILE A 78 -8.10 -0.83 -10.17
CA ILE A 78 -7.06 -1.52 -10.92
C ILE A 78 -5.71 -1.18 -10.30
N GLU A 79 -4.87 -2.20 -10.14
CA GLU A 79 -3.52 -2.01 -9.62
C GLU A 79 -2.66 -1.29 -10.67
N ASN A 80 -1.93 -0.24 -10.26
CA ASN A 80 -1.16 0.61 -11.18
C ASN A 80 0.36 0.59 -10.97
N ASN A 81 0.89 -0.36 -10.19
CA ASN A 81 2.30 -0.49 -9.83
C ASN A 81 2.94 0.74 -9.14
N GLU A 82 2.14 1.72 -8.70
CA GLU A 82 2.66 2.99 -8.16
C GLU A 82 2.02 3.40 -6.82
N ASN A 83 0.70 3.58 -6.78
CA ASN A 83 0.03 4.19 -5.63
C ASN A 83 -1.43 3.75 -5.42
N SER A 84 -1.90 2.75 -6.17
CA SER A 84 -3.19 2.09 -5.93
C SER A 84 -3.14 1.24 -4.64
N ILE A 85 -4.18 1.27 -3.83
CA ILE A 85 -4.31 0.39 -2.66
C ILE A 85 -5.56 -0.50 -2.79
N LYS A 86 -5.47 -1.74 -2.34
CA LYS A 86 -6.61 -2.67 -2.19
C LYS A 86 -6.69 -3.15 -0.76
N ILE A 87 -7.90 -3.21 -0.22
CA ILE A 87 -8.17 -3.85 1.06
C ILE A 87 -9.20 -4.96 0.82
N GLU A 88 -8.89 -6.14 1.33
CA GLU A 88 -9.75 -7.31 1.30
C GLU A 88 -10.10 -7.75 2.72
N ILE A 89 -11.32 -8.25 2.90
CA ILE A 89 -11.87 -8.63 4.20
C ILE A 89 -12.45 -10.04 4.10
N LYS A 90 -12.06 -10.92 5.02
CA LYS A 90 -12.64 -12.25 5.20
C LYS A 90 -13.35 -12.31 6.56
N PHE A 91 -14.63 -12.69 6.54
CA PHE A 91 -15.44 -12.83 7.75
C PHE A 91 -15.42 -14.28 8.23
N LEU A 92 -15.63 -14.53 9.52
CA LEU A 92 -15.71 -15.90 10.06
C LEU A 92 -16.90 -16.67 9.49
N GLU A 93 -17.96 -15.95 9.15
CA GLU A 93 -19.24 -16.49 8.71
C GLU A 93 -19.25 -16.86 7.22
N SER A 94 -18.16 -16.59 6.47
CA SER A 94 -18.09 -16.81 5.02
C SER A 94 -16.69 -17.19 4.52
N ASP A 95 -16.63 -18.19 3.65
CA ASP A 95 -15.39 -18.51 2.91
C ASP A 95 -15.05 -17.49 1.82
N LYS A 96 -15.93 -16.51 1.57
CA LYS A 96 -15.71 -15.48 0.56
C LYS A 96 -14.84 -14.35 1.09
N ILE A 97 -14.02 -13.80 0.20
CA ILE A 97 -13.23 -12.60 0.45
C ILE A 97 -13.93 -11.41 -0.23
N PHE A 98 -14.16 -10.35 0.54
CA PHE A 98 -14.85 -9.16 0.12
C PHE A 98 -13.87 -8.03 -0.16
N GLN A 99 -14.07 -7.35 -1.28
CA GLN A 99 -13.28 -6.18 -1.67
C GLN A 99 -13.78 -4.94 -0.91
N MET A 100 -12.89 -3.99 -0.62
CA MET A 100 -13.24 -2.75 0.08
C MET A 100 -14.34 -1.94 -0.62
N GLU A 101 -14.42 -2.00 -1.95
CA GLU A 101 -15.46 -1.36 -2.74
C GLU A 101 -16.83 -2.01 -2.48
N THR A 102 -16.88 -3.33 -2.27
CA THR A 102 -18.12 -4.02 -1.90
C THR A 102 -18.62 -3.52 -0.55
N ILE A 103 -17.73 -3.40 0.44
CA ILE A 103 -18.07 -2.89 1.77
C ILE A 103 -18.50 -1.42 1.71
N SER A 104 -17.77 -0.61 0.95
CA SER A 104 -18.06 0.82 0.77
C SER A 104 -19.43 1.03 0.08
N ASN A 105 -19.74 0.25 -0.96
CA ASN A 105 -21.00 0.33 -1.70
C ASN A 105 -22.22 -0.14 -0.89
N LEU A 106 -22.04 -1.10 0.02
CA LEU A 106 -23.09 -1.51 0.97
C LEU A 106 -23.42 -0.41 2.00
N GLY A 107 -22.53 0.57 2.14
CA GLY A 107 -22.66 1.69 3.06
C GLY A 107 -21.92 1.47 4.37
N SER A 108 -21.18 2.50 4.80
CA SER A 108 -20.46 2.48 6.08
C SER A 108 -21.39 2.18 7.25
N GLU A 109 -22.62 2.68 7.23
CA GLU A 109 -23.59 2.50 8.31
C GLU A 109 -23.96 1.03 8.54
N GLU A 110 -24.23 0.29 7.47
CA GLU A 110 -24.63 -1.12 7.58
C GLU A 110 -23.45 -2.00 8.02
N PHE A 111 -22.23 -1.69 7.54
CA PHE A 111 -21.04 -2.35 8.04
C PHE A 111 -20.83 -2.10 9.54
N ILE A 112 -20.94 -0.84 9.98
CA ILE A 112 -20.79 -0.49 11.40
C ILE A 112 -21.87 -1.17 12.25
N LYS A 113 -23.13 -1.14 11.82
CA LYS A 113 -24.24 -1.75 12.55
C LYS A 113 -23.99 -3.23 12.87
N ASN A 114 -23.41 -3.98 11.93
CA ASN A 114 -23.21 -5.43 12.08
C ASN A 114 -21.83 -5.81 12.63
N TYR A 115 -20.79 -5.03 12.31
CA TYR A 115 -19.39 -5.41 12.52
C TYR A 115 -18.58 -4.45 13.41
N ASN A 116 -19.16 -3.36 13.95
CA ASN A 116 -18.43 -2.34 14.71
C ASN A 116 -17.48 -2.89 15.78
N SER A 117 -17.96 -3.79 16.65
CA SER A 117 -17.19 -4.37 17.75
C SER A 117 -16.47 -5.68 17.40
N ARG A 118 -16.65 -6.19 16.17
CA ARG A 118 -15.94 -7.36 15.70
C ARG A 118 -14.46 -7.04 15.53
N LYS A 119 -13.61 -8.04 15.71
CA LYS A 119 -12.16 -7.89 15.71
C LYS A 119 -11.59 -8.47 14.44
N PHE A 120 -10.61 -7.78 13.88
CA PHE A 120 -9.94 -8.17 12.65
C PHE A 120 -8.44 -8.08 12.83
N ASN A 121 -7.73 -9.05 12.25
CA ASN A 121 -6.27 -9.04 12.16
C ASN A 121 -5.84 -8.89 10.71
N CYS A 122 -4.79 -8.10 10.48
CA CYS A 122 -4.12 -8.09 9.19
C CYS A 122 -3.32 -9.39 9.03
N THR A 123 -3.69 -10.24 8.07
CA THR A 123 -3.00 -11.52 7.81
C THR A 123 -2.05 -11.44 6.64
N LYS A 124 -2.26 -10.49 5.73
CA LYS A 124 -1.39 -10.29 4.56
C LYS A 124 -1.29 -8.82 4.20
N LYS A 125 -0.09 -8.38 3.84
CA LYS A 125 0.19 -7.03 3.33
C LYS A 125 1.25 -7.11 2.24
N GLU A 126 1.06 -6.35 1.17
CA GLU A 126 2.02 -6.27 0.07
C GLU A 126 2.28 -4.82 -0.30
N TYR A 127 3.44 -4.59 -0.93
CA TYR A 127 3.90 -3.27 -1.35
C TYR A 127 4.17 -3.24 -2.85
N HIS A 128 3.97 -2.07 -3.44
CA HIS A 128 4.42 -1.74 -4.78
C HIS A 128 5.94 -1.90 -4.89
N GLN A 129 6.42 -2.65 -5.87
CA GLN A 129 7.86 -2.93 -5.98
C GLN A 129 8.68 -1.65 -6.20
N LYS A 130 8.17 -0.73 -7.02
CA LYS A 130 8.83 0.52 -7.43
C LYS A 130 8.77 1.59 -6.35
N THR A 131 7.59 1.87 -5.81
CA THR A 131 7.38 3.00 -4.88
C THR A 131 7.42 2.60 -3.41
N LYS A 132 7.34 1.30 -3.10
CA LYS A 132 7.20 0.76 -1.74
C LYS A 132 5.94 1.24 -1.02
N HIS A 133 5.00 1.88 -1.69
CA HIS A 133 3.67 2.15 -1.13
C HIS A 133 2.94 0.85 -0.85
N ILE A 134 2.11 0.81 0.20
CA ILE A 134 1.22 -0.33 0.42
C ILE A 134 0.29 -0.46 -0.79
N LYS A 135 0.30 -1.66 -1.36
CA LYS A 135 -0.49 -2.06 -2.53
C LYS A 135 -1.74 -2.82 -2.10
N TYR A 136 -1.63 -3.65 -1.07
CA TYR A 136 -2.64 -4.62 -0.72
C TYR A 136 -2.62 -4.92 0.78
N ILE A 137 -3.78 -5.06 1.40
CA ILE A 137 -3.97 -5.50 2.78
C ILE A 137 -5.13 -6.51 2.84
N LEU A 138 -4.95 -7.63 3.54
CA LEU A 138 -6.00 -8.58 3.88
C LEU A 138 -6.27 -8.53 5.39
N PHE A 139 -7.53 -8.32 5.75
CA PHE A 139 -8.02 -8.47 7.12
C PHE A 139 -8.88 -9.72 7.24
N GLU A 140 -8.66 -10.49 8.29
CA GLU A 140 -9.48 -11.65 8.65
C GLU A 140 -10.11 -11.41 10.03
N GLU A 141 -11.41 -11.64 10.14
CA GLU A 141 -12.13 -11.60 11.41
C GLU A 141 -11.63 -12.72 12.35
N ILE A 142 -11.55 -12.42 13.65
CA ILE A 142 -11.11 -13.34 14.71
C ILE A 142 -12.17 -13.57 15.79
#